data_AF-A0A258LL03-F1
#
_entry.id   AF-A0A258LL03-F1
#
_cell.length_a   1.000
_cell.length_b   1.000
_cell.length_c   1.000
_cell.angle_alpha   90.00
_cell.angle_beta   90.00
_cell.angle_gamma   90.00
#
_symmetry.space_group_name_H-M   'P 1'
#
loop_
_entity.id
_entity.type
_entity.pdbx_description
1 polymer ?
#
loop_
_entity_poly.entity_id
_entity_poly.type
_entity_poly.pdbx_seq_one_letter_code
_entity_poly.pdbx_strand_id
1 'polypeptide(L)'
;MVAYGFKFRFVEGIQSRTKRQTIRLPRRRHALPGERIQLYYGMRTPHCFRIIADPACIGVDRLIIDTRSGALDHLEINGVVL
;
A
#
# COMPACT_ATOMS: atom_id res chain seq x y z
N MET A 1 5.74 12.71 7.45
CA MET A 1 4.62 12.41 6.51
C MET A 1 5.10 11.40 5.46
N VAL A 2 4.31 10.37 5.15
CA VAL A 2 4.69 9.30 4.20
C VAL A 2 3.89 9.44 2.91
N ALA A 3 4.57 9.31 1.78
CA ALA A 3 3.94 9.29 0.47
C ALA A 3 4.11 7.92 -0.20
N TYR A 4 3.03 7.44 -0.80
CA TYR A 4 2.97 6.18 -1.52
C TYR A 4 2.55 6.40 -2.97
N GLY A 5 3.41 5.96 -3.89
CA GLY A 5 3.13 5.96 -5.32
C GLY A 5 2.36 4.71 -5.76
N PHE A 6 1.38 4.87 -6.64
CA PHE A 6 0.55 3.80 -7.20
C PHE A 6 0.61 3.78 -8.73
N LYS A 7 0.41 2.57 -9.30
CA LYS A 7 0.17 2.39 -10.74
C LYS A 7 -1.25 2.85 -11.08
N PHE A 8 -1.47 3.28 -12.33
CA PHE A 8 -2.74 3.86 -12.78
C PHE A 8 -3.96 2.95 -12.50
N ARG A 9 -3.83 1.64 -12.73
CA ARG A 9 -4.88 0.64 -12.50
C ARG A 9 -5.46 0.60 -11.08
N PHE A 10 -4.82 1.23 -10.11
CA PHE A 10 -5.30 1.31 -8.72
C PHE A 10 -6.00 2.62 -8.38
N VAL A 11 -5.92 3.63 -9.25
CA VAL A 11 -6.45 4.97 -8.98
C VAL A 11 -7.94 4.93 -8.68
N GLU A 12 -8.74 4.33 -9.57
CA GLU A 12 -10.18 4.22 -9.42
C GLU A 12 -10.56 3.47 -8.12
N GLY A 13 -9.89 2.36 -7.82
CA GLY A 13 -10.14 1.60 -6.59
C GLY A 13 -9.81 2.38 -5.32
N ILE A 14 -8.78 3.23 -5.36
CA ILE A 14 -8.43 4.12 -4.23
C ILE A 14 -9.47 5.25 -4.09
N GLN A 15 -9.89 5.84 -5.21
CA GLN A 15 -10.89 6.91 -5.24
C GLN A 15 -12.25 6.44 -4.71
N SER A 16 -12.71 5.28 -5.18
CA SER A 16 -13.96 4.63 -4.76
C SER A 16 -13.87 3.94 -3.39
N ARG A 17 -12.70 3.97 -2.73
CA ARG A 17 -12.45 3.33 -1.42
C ARG A 17 -12.64 1.81 -1.40
N THR A 18 -12.69 1.16 -2.56
CA THR A 18 -12.71 -0.31 -2.66
C THR A 18 -11.32 -0.91 -2.41
N LYS A 19 -10.25 -0.21 -2.80
CA LYS A 19 -8.86 -0.55 -2.44
C LYS A 19 -8.39 0.26 -1.23
N ARG A 20 -8.39 -0.38 -0.06
CA ARG A 20 -8.03 0.25 1.22
C ARG A 20 -6.65 -0.15 1.77
N GLN A 21 -5.99 -1.11 1.14
CA GLN A 21 -4.74 -1.68 1.61
C GLN A 21 -3.66 -1.66 0.51
N THR A 22 -2.40 -1.56 0.94
CA THR A 22 -1.22 -1.65 0.08
C THR A 22 -0.17 -2.52 0.74
N ILE A 23 0.44 -3.41 -0.04
CA ILE A 23 1.60 -4.20 0.38
C ILE A 23 2.86 -3.43 -0.03
N ARG A 24 3.86 -3.36 0.85
CA ARG A 24 5.14 -2.70 0.59
C ARG A 24 6.27 -3.57 1.14
N LEU A 25 7.37 -3.63 0.40
CA LEU A 25 8.60 -4.22 0.92
C LEU A 25 9.09 -3.46 2.17
N PRO A 26 9.86 -4.11 3.05
CA PRO A 26 10.50 -3.45 4.18
C PRO A 26 11.29 -2.22 3.73
N ARG A 27 11.14 -1.12 4.46
CA ARG A 27 11.90 0.12 4.26
C ARG A 27 12.21 0.73 5.62
N ARG A 28 13.21 1.62 5.67
CA ARG A 28 13.60 2.34 6.90
C ARG A 28 12.42 3.00 7.61
N ARG A 29 11.43 3.49 6.85
CA ARG A 29 10.23 4.11 7.41
C ARG A 29 9.00 3.84 6.54
N HIS A 30 7.94 3.37 7.19
CA HIS A 30 6.57 3.34 6.69
C HIS A 30 5.67 4.21 7.57
N ALA A 31 4.42 4.40 7.14
CA ALA A 31 3.43 5.09 7.96
C ALA A 31 3.10 4.25 9.20
N LEU A 32 2.85 4.92 10.32
CA LEU A 32 2.36 4.27 11.54
C LEU A 32 0.85 4.53 11.69
N PRO A 33 0.13 3.68 12.45
CA PRO A 33 -1.27 3.93 12.77
C PRO A 33 -1.47 5.34 13.36
N GLY A 34 -2.50 6.05 12.89
CA GLY A 34 -2.79 7.44 13.22
C GLY A 34 -2.12 8.49 12.30
N GLU A 35 -1.04 8.15 11.60
CA GLU A 35 -0.37 9.11 10.71
C GLU A 35 -1.17 9.37 9.43
N ARG A 36 -1.12 10.61 8.92
CA ARG A 36 -1.63 10.95 7.59
C ARG A 36 -0.67 10.46 6.50
N ILE A 37 -1.23 9.83 5.48
CA ILE A 37 -0.49 9.30 4.32
C ILE A 37 -0.92 10.01 3.05
N GLN A 38 0.02 10.23 2.15
CA GLN A 38 -0.26 10.82 0.84
C GLN A 38 -0.25 9.73 -0.22
N LEU A 39 -1.29 9.66 -1.05
CA LEU A 39 -1.42 8.66 -2.10
C LEU A 39 -1.33 9.37 -3.46
N TYR A 40 -0.33 9.01 -4.26
CA TYR A 40 -0.05 9.65 -5.53
C TYR A 40 -0.04 8.65 -6.68
N TYR A 41 -0.47 9.10 -7.85
CA TYR A 41 -0.12 8.51 -9.13
C TYR A 41 1.02 9.31 -9.76
N GLY A 42 1.83 8.66 -10.62
CA GLY A 42 2.83 9.37 -11.42
C GLY A 42 3.91 10.12 -10.61
N MET A 43 4.25 9.66 -9.40
CA MET A 43 5.26 10.35 -8.59
C MET A 43 6.57 10.52 -9.36
N ARG A 44 7.12 11.75 -9.34
CA ARG A 44 8.32 12.18 -10.08
C ARG A 44 8.15 12.29 -11.60
N THR A 45 6.91 12.37 -12.08
CA THR A 45 6.59 12.70 -13.47
C THR A 45 5.73 13.97 -13.54
N PRO A 46 5.63 14.62 -14.71
CA PRO A 46 4.72 15.76 -14.90
C PRO A 46 3.24 15.42 -14.69
N HIS A 47 2.85 14.16 -14.82
CA HIS A 47 1.49 13.67 -14.62
C HIS A 47 1.19 13.31 -13.15
N CYS A 48 2.04 13.75 -12.22
CA CYS A 48 1.86 13.48 -10.80
C CYS A 48 0.60 14.17 -10.28
N PHE A 49 -0.28 13.39 -9.65
CA PHE A 49 -1.43 13.95 -8.93
C PHE A 49 -1.74 13.14 -7.67
N ARG A 50 -2.28 13.84 -6.67
CA ARG A 50 -2.77 13.22 -5.44
C ARG A 50 -4.12 12.56 -5.72
N ILE A 51 -4.22 11.26 -5.43
CA ILE A 51 -5.39 10.44 -5.79
C ILE A 51 -6.63 10.79 -4.96
N ILE A 52 -6.44 10.99 -3.65
CA ILE A 52 -7.47 11.39 -2.68
C ILE A 52 -6.84 12.25 -1.58
N ALA A 53 -7.66 12.99 -0.82
CA ALA A 53 -7.19 13.69 0.38
C ALA A 53 -6.57 12.71 1.39
N ASP A 54 -5.43 13.10 1.96
CA ASP A 54 -4.51 12.30 2.76
C ASP A 54 -5.24 11.45 3.82
N PRO A 55 -5.46 10.14 3.64
CA PRO A 55 -6.16 9.35 4.66
C PRO A 55 -5.27 9.11 5.90
N ALA A 56 -5.89 8.71 7.01
CA ALA A 56 -5.15 8.18 8.16
C ALA A 56 -4.77 6.71 7.92
N CYS A 57 -3.55 6.33 8.26
CA CYS A 57 -3.17 4.93 8.39
C CYS A 57 -3.89 4.35 9.62
N ILE A 58 -4.61 3.24 9.44
CA ILE A 58 -5.37 2.60 10.52
C ILE A 58 -4.65 1.41 11.15
N GLY A 59 -3.65 0.85 10.46
CA GLY A 59 -2.99 -0.38 10.84
C GLY A 59 -1.80 -0.69 9.93
N VAL A 60 -0.87 -1.47 10.46
CA VAL A 60 0.28 -2.01 9.73
C VAL A 60 0.42 -3.46 10.14
N ASP A 61 0.23 -4.36 9.18
CA ASP A 61 0.30 -5.80 9.40
C ASP A 61 1.63 -6.34 8.90
N ARG A 62 2.20 -7.30 9.63
CA ARG A 62 3.33 -8.09 9.16
C ARG A 62 2.80 -9.14 8.19
N LEU A 63 3.36 -9.16 6.99
CA LEU A 63 2.96 -10.06 5.92
C LEU A 63 4.18 -10.83 5.43
N ILE A 64 4.07 -12.16 5.37
CA ILE A 64 4.99 -13.03 4.63
C ILE A 64 4.23 -13.59 3.44
N ILE A 65 4.80 -13.44 2.24
CA ILE A 65 4.32 -14.07 1.02
C ILE A 65 5.49 -14.82 0.40
N ASP A 66 5.29 -16.10 0.09
CA ASP A 66 6.20 -16.89 -0.72
C ASP A 66 5.53 -17.24 -2.05
N THR A 67 6.23 -16.96 -3.15
CA THR A 67 5.77 -17.31 -4.50
C THR A 67 6.88 -17.90 -5.36
N ARG A 68 7.89 -18.53 -4.75
CA ARG A 68 9.07 -19.03 -5.45
C ARG A 68 8.74 -20.11 -6.46
N SER A 69 7.67 -20.87 -6.29
CA SER A 69 7.21 -21.86 -7.27
C SER A 69 6.53 -21.25 -8.51
N GLY A 70 6.23 -19.95 -8.48
CA GLY A 70 5.35 -19.30 -9.46
C GLY A 70 3.87 -19.35 -9.10
N ALA A 71 3.49 -20.05 -8.02
CA ALA A 71 2.18 -19.99 -7.38
C ALA A 71 2.28 -19.26 -6.02
N LEU A 72 1.17 -19.17 -5.28
CA LEU A 72 1.21 -18.70 -3.88
C LEU A 72 1.51 -19.91 -2.98
N ASP A 73 2.76 -20.01 -2.51
CA ASP A 73 3.25 -21.14 -1.71
C ASP A 73 2.97 -20.99 -0.21
N HIS A 74 3.08 -19.75 0.29
CA HIS A 74 2.85 -19.41 1.69
C HIS A 74 2.28 -18.01 1.81
N LEU A 75 1.24 -17.86 2.64
CA LEU A 75 0.67 -16.57 3.02
C LEU A 75 0.50 -16.54 4.54
N GLU A 76 1.18 -15.61 5.20
CA GLU A 76 1.06 -15.40 6.64
C GLU A 76 0.82 -13.92 6.95
N ILE A 77 -0.21 -13.65 7.75
CA ILE A 77 -0.55 -12.31 8.22
C ILE A 77 -0.51 -12.31 9.75
N ASN A 78 0.35 -11.48 10.34
CA ASN A 78 0.50 -11.35 11.78
C ASN A 78 0.70 -12.70 12.52
N GLY A 79 1.41 -13.65 11.88
CA GLY A 79 1.66 -14.99 12.42
C GLY A 79 0.55 -16.01 12.14
N VAL A 80 -0.55 -15.61 11.52
CA VAL A 80 -1.64 -16.52 11.10
C VAL A 80 -1.40 -16.94 9.66
N VAL A 81 -1.24 -18.25 9.44
CA VAL A 81 -1.13 -18.85 8.11
C VAL A 81 -2.54 -18.99 7.50
N LEU A 82 -2.68 -18.61 6.22
CA LEU A 82 -3.92 -18.60 5.45
C LEU A 82 -3.89 -19.61 4.31
#